data_AF-A0A7X9L679-F1
#
_entry.id   AF-A0A7X9L679-F1
#
_cell.length_a   1.000
_cell.length_b   1.000
_cell.length_c   1.000
_cell.angle_alpha   90.00
_cell.angle_beta   90.00
_cell.angle_gamma   90.00
#
_symmetry.space_group_name_H-M   'P 1'
#
loop_
_entity.id
_entity.type
_entity.pdbx_description
1 polymer ?
#
loop_
_entity_poly.entity_id
_entity_poly.type
_entity_poly.pdbx_seq_one_letter_code
_entity_poly.pdbx_strand_id
1 'polypeptide(L)'
;GVDDPDPTVAQPAVAQPTVEELKARIAELEARRPDVRPSRWRGAAAVVLVVIGALLVPFAAVAGWARTAVFDTDAFVATYAPLARDPQVQAFVTEQAVAAIDQQLDVAGLVGEVVDGLSGLLPNRPRVAAALRALQTPAVAGVQSAMNRAAAEVVGSEAFATVWETSLRVSHAQLLAALQGDPQAALAIDDRGIGLQLGPIVAQIRTTLIERGFSLASAIPSIDRTIVLVPSSELVRVQAGYRLAVAAGAWLPWLALAFLAGGVLLARRRTAALVGVGVGVALGTALALVALAVAEALVLAGVPASVVPGPVMELLFATVTQGLATAFTIVLVLGVVVALAAWLVRQRRRPGGRAAVPASAGE
;
A
#
# COMPACT_ATOMS: atom_id res chain seq x y z
N GLY A 1 -16.88 65.17 -90.48
CA GLY A 1 -15.68 64.38 -90.83
C GLY A 1 -15.73 63.14 -89.98
N VAL A 2 -15.86 62.01 -90.66
CA VAL A 2 -15.78 60.64 -90.13
C VAL A 2 -14.31 60.34 -89.84
N ASP A 3 -13.99 59.72 -88.70
CA ASP A 3 -13.29 58.42 -88.69
C ASP A 3 -13.28 57.78 -87.30
N ASP A 4 -13.43 56.46 -87.35
CA ASP A 4 -13.86 55.45 -86.38
C ASP A 4 -12.66 54.89 -85.56
N PRO A 5 -12.75 53.72 -84.89
CA PRO A 5 -13.22 53.43 -83.53
C PRO A 5 -12.09 52.96 -82.58
N ASP A 6 -12.36 52.81 -81.27
CA ASP A 6 -11.49 52.06 -80.33
C ASP A 6 -12.26 50.85 -79.76
N PRO A 7 -11.71 49.61 -79.78
CA PRO A 7 -12.48 48.40 -79.59
C PRO A 7 -12.49 47.91 -78.13
N THR A 8 -13.63 47.34 -77.76
CA THR A 8 -13.81 46.12 -76.94
C THR A 8 -12.70 45.79 -75.92
N VAL A 9 -12.94 46.12 -74.65
CA VAL A 9 -12.20 45.58 -73.50
C VAL A 9 -12.45 44.07 -73.39
N ALA A 10 -11.55 43.27 -73.96
CA ALA A 10 -11.52 41.83 -73.77
C ALA A 10 -10.96 41.51 -72.37
N GLN A 11 -11.74 40.82 -71.55
CA GLN A 11 -11.24 40.16 -70.33
C GLN A 11 -10.12 39.19 -70.72
N PRO A 12 -8.96 39.19 -70.03
CA PRO A 12 -7.94 38.20 -70.31
C PRO A 12 -8.50 36.82 -69.97
N ALA A 13 -8.61 35.96 -70.98
CA ALA A 13 -8.90 34.55 -70.80
C ALA A 13 -7.84 33.98 -69.84
N VAL A 14 -8.27 33.58 -68.65
CA VAL A 14 -7.42 32.85 -67.71
C VAL A 14 -7.12 31.50 -68.36
N ALA A 15 -5.99 31.43 -69.05
CA ALA A 15 -5.50 30.20 -69.65
C ALA A 15 -5.43 29.13 -68.56
N GLN A 16 -6.20 28.05 -68.73
CA GLN A 16 -6.11 26.92 -67.82
C GLN A 16 -4.70 26.33 -67.93
N PRO A 17 -3.98 26.17 -66.81
CA PRO A 17 -2.61 25.69 -66.85
C PRO A 17 -2.57 24.31 -67.51
N THR A 18 -1.64 24.13 -68.43
CA THR A 18 -1.49 22.85 -69.13
C THR A 18 -1.06 21.76 -68.14
N VAL A 19 -1.39 20.51 -68.45
CA VAL A 19 -1.03 19.35 -67.61
C VAL A 19 0.48 19.30 -67.36
N GLU A 20 1.30 19.71 -68.31
CA GLU A 20 2.75 19.79 -68.18
C GLU A 20 3.20 20.89 -67.21
N GLU A 21 2.53 22.04 -67.19
CA GLU A 21 2.81 23.11 -66.22
C GLU A 21 2.40 22.69 -64.80
N LEU A 22 1.30 21.95 -64.65
CA LEU A 22 0.88 21.38 -63.38
C LEU A 22 1.86 20.31 -62.89
N LYS A 23 2.35 19.44 -63.77
CA LYS A 23 3.40 18.46 -63.43
C LYS A 23 4.70 19.16 -63.04
N ALA A 24 5.10 20.20 -63.77
CA ALA A 24 6.30 20.98 -63.46
C ALA A 24 6.16 21.71 -62.10
N ARG A 25 4.99 22.29 -61.81
CA ARG A 25 4.70 22.89 -60.50
C ARG A 25 4.64 21.86 -59.38
N ILE A 26 4.10 20.67 -59.62
CA ILE A 26 4.12 19.59 -58.63
C ILE A 26 5.56 19.15 -58.37
N ALA A 27 6.36 18.95 -59.42
CA ALA A 27 7.78 18.60 -59.29
C ALA A 27 8.58 19.70 -58.57
N GLU A 28 8.31 20.97 -58.85
CA GLU A 28 8.92 22.10 -58.14
C GLU A 28 8.47 22.16 -56.67
N LEU A 29 7.20 21.91 -56.38
CA LEU A 29 6.66 21.87 -55.02
C LEU A 29 7.14 20.64 -54.24
N GLU A 30 7.37 19.51 -54.90
CA GLU A 30 7.97 18.31 -54.32
C GLU A 30 9.47 18.50 -54.06
N ALA A 31 10.19 19.19 -54.95
CA ALA A 31 11.59 19.59 -54.75
C ALA A 31 11.75 20.68 -53.67
N ARG A 32 10.76 21.58 -53.52
CA ARG A 32 10.70 22.61 -52.48
C ARG A 32 10.13 22.12 -51.15
N ARG A 33 9.60 20.89 -51.06
CA ARG A 33 9.20 20.35 -49.77
C ARG A 33 10.47 20.22 -48.93
N PRO A 34 10.62 20.99 -47.84
CA PRO A 34 11.77 20.82 -46.98
C PRO A 34 11.76 19.36 -46.50
N ASP A 35 12.91 18.72 -46.63
CA ASP A 35 13.15 17.37 -46.18
C ASP A 35 13.17 17.42 -44.63
N VAL A 36 11.98 17.54 -44.01
CA VAL A 36 11.82 17.59 -42.56
C VAL A 36 12.10 16.18 -42.06
N ARG A 37 13.39 15.85 -41.93
CA ARG A 37 13.85 14.62 -41.29
C ARG A 37 13.12 14.53 -39.96
N PRO A 38 12.27 13.50 -39.74
CA PRO A 38 11.57 13.37 -38.47
C PRO A 38 12.63 13.29 -37.39
N SER A 39 12.64 14.26 -36.47
CA SER A 39 13.69 14.34 -35.46
C SER A 39 13.59 13.10 -34.58
N ARG A 40 14.41 12.08 -34.86
CA ARG A 40 14.38 10.76 -34.22
C ARG A 40 14.60 10.88 -32.70
N TRP A 41 15.32 11.93 -32.27
CA TRP A 41 15.55 12.25 -30.87
C TRP A 41 14.26 12.55 -30.10
N ARG A 42 13.28 13.29 -30.68
CA ARG A 42 11.98 13.54 -30.04
C ARG A 42 11.17 12.25 -29.87
N GLY A 43 11.28 11.33 -30.83
CA GLY A 43 10.68 10.00 -30.74
C GLY A 43 11.31 9.15 -29.64
N ALA A 44 12.65 9.10 -29.59
CA ALA A 44 13.38 8.39 -28.55
C ALA A 44 13.12 8.97 -27.16
N ALA A 45 13.18 10.30 -27.01
CA ALA A 45 12.86 11.00 -25.76
C ALA A 45 11.43 10.74 -25.29
N ALA A 46 10.45 10.75 -26.21
CA ALA A 46 9.06 10.41 -25.88
C ALA A 46 8.91 8.97 -25.36
N VAL A 47 9.58 8.00 -25.99
CA VAL A 47 9.56 6.60 -25.53
C VAL A 47 10.21 6.48 -24.15
N VAL A 48 11.37 7.09 -23.94
CA VAL A 48 12.06 7.06 -22.64
C VAL A 48 11.20 7.69 -21.54
N LEU A 49 10.59 8.85 -21.78
CA LEU A 49 9.67 9.51 -20.84
C LEU A 49 8.48 8.61 -20.48
N VAL A 50 7.88 7.93 -21.47
CA VAL A 50 6.76 7.02 -21.25
C VAL A 50 7.19 5.78 -20.46
N VAL A 51 8.35 5.19 -20.77
CA VAL A 51 8.88 4.02 -20.05
C VAL A 51 9.19 4.38 -18.60
N ILE A 52 9.86 5.51 -18.37
CA ILE A 52 10.15 6.01 -17.02
C ILE A 52 8.84 6.27 -16.27
N GLY A 53 7.91 7.00 -16.87
CA GLY A 53 6.61 7.26 -16.25
C GLY A 53 5.84 5.99 -15.90
N ALA A 54 5.79 5.01 -16.82
CA ALA A 54 5.13 3.74 -16.61
C ALA A 54 5.78 2.90 -15.51
N LEU A 55 7.11 2.93 -15.39
CA LEU A 55 7.82 2.29 -14.29
C LEU A 55 7.60 3.02 -12.97
N LEU A 56 7.48 4.35 -12.95
CA LEU A 56 7.18 5.09 -11.73
C LEU A 56 5.77 4.82 -11.20
N VAL A 57 4.80 4.47 -12.05
CA VAL A 57 3.40 4.25 -11.61
C VAL A 57 3.27 3.22 -10.49
N PRO A 58 3.80 1.99 -10.56
CA PRO A 58 3.70 1.04 -9.45
C PRO A 58 4.40 1.57 -8.18
N PHE A 59 5.56 2.24 -8.29
CA PHE A 59 6.19 2.86 -7.12
C PHE A 59 5.35 4.00 -6.53
N ALA A 60 4.69 4.81 -7.37
CA ALA A 60 3.79 5.87 -6.95
C ALA A 60 2.55 5.30 -6.25
N ALA A 61 2.03 4.17 -6.72
CA ALA A 61 0.92 3.46 -6.09
C ALA A 61 1.32 2.91 -4.72
N VAL A 62 2.49 2.29 -4.58
CA VAL A 62 3.04 1.85 -3.28
C VAL A 62 3.21 3.05 -2.34
N ALA A 63 3.83 4.14 -2.81
CA ALA A 63 4.10 5.30 -1.98
C ALA A 63 2.81 6.02 -1.55
N GLY A 64 1.82 6.08 -2.44
CA GLY A 64 0.48 6.60 -2.14
C GLY A 64 -0.26 5.73 -1.12
N TRP A 65 -0.27 4.41 -1.33
CA TRP A 65 -0.86 3.46 -0.38
C TRP A 65 -0.15 3.51 0.98
N ALA A 66 1.18 3.55 1.03
CA ALA A 66 1.94 3.60 2.28
C ALA A 66 1.64 4.89 3.05
N ARG A 67 1.48 6.03 2.36
CA ARG A 67 1.07 7.28 2.98
C ARG A 67 -0.27 7.15 3.70
N THR A 68 -1.25 6.49 3.09
CA THR A 68 -2.58 6.32 3.69
C THR A 68 -2.65 5.16 4.67
N ALA A 69 -1.93 4.06 4.47
CA ALA A 69 -2.07 2.85 5.28
C ALA A 69 -1.08 2.80 6.46
N VAL A 70 0.08 3.44 6.32
CA VAL A 70 1.20 3.37 7.28
C VAL A 70 1.45 4.71 7.96
N PHE A 71 1.28 5.83 7.26
CA PHE A 71 1.59 7.16 7.82
C PHE A 71 0.37 7.94 8.28
N ASP A 72 -0.83 7.35 8.17
CA ASP A 72 -2.08 7.91 8.67
C ASP A 72 -2.60 7.03 9.81
N THR A 73 -2.81 7.64 10.97
CA THR A 73 -3.21 6.89 12.17
C THR A 73 -4.65 6.41 12.09
N ASP A 74 -5.56 7.17 11.47
CA ASP A 74 -6.96 6.78 11.38
C ASP A 74 -7.14 5.59 10.45
N ALA A 75 -6.49 5.62 9.28
CA ALA A 75 -6.53 4.52 8.33
C ALA A 75 -5.77 3.28 8.85
N PHE A 76 -4.66 3.45 9.57
CA PHE A 76 -3.99 2.35 10.27
C PHE A 76 -4.93 1.69 11.29
N VAL A 77 -5.55 2.49 12.17
CA VAL A 77 -6.48 1.97 13.18
C VAL A 77 -7.70 1.31 12.53
N ALA A 78 -8.26 1.89 11.46
CA ALA A 78 -9.37 1.29 10.73
C ALA A 78 -9.02 -0.09 10.14
N THR A 79 -7.75 -0.31 9.81
CA THR A 79 -7.25 -1.57 9.25
C THR A 79 -7.05 -2.64 10.33
N TYR A 80 -6.46 -2.29 11.47
CA TYR A 80 -6.06 -3.27 12.49
C TYR A 80 -7.00 -3.37 13.71
N ALA A 81 -7.85 -2.37 13.96
CA ALA A 81 -8.81 -2.44 15.06
C ALA A 81 -9.85 -3.58 14.93
N PRO A 82 -10.35 -3.92 13.72
CA PRO A 82 -11.27 -5.04 13.55
C PRO A 82 -10.69 -6.40 13.98
N LEU A 83 -9.37 -6.57 13.98
CA LEU A 83 -8.71 -7.81 14.39
C LEU A 83 -8.98 -8.19 15.85
N ALA A 84 -9.35 -7.23 16.71
CA ALA A 84 -9.78 -7.54 18.07
C ALA A 84 -11.04 -8.43 18.14
N ARG A 85 -11.82 -8.48 17.06
CA ARG A 85 -13.03 -9.30 16.93
C ARG A 85 -12.79 -10.59 16.14
N ASP A 86 -11.56 -10.81 15.65
CA ASP A 86 -11.23 -12.02 14.91
C ASP A 86 -11.00 -13.20 15.88
N PRO A 87 -11.68 -14.35 15.70
CA PRO A 87 -11.59 -15.47 16.64
C PRO A 87 -10.19 -16.08 16.72
N GLN A 88 -9.39 -16.03 15.64
CA GLN A 88 -8.02 -16.55 15.64
C GLN A 88 -7.09 -15.64 16.46
N VAL A 89 -7.26 -14.32 16.30
CA VAL A 89 -6.51 -13.33 17.10
C VAL A 89 -6.92 -13.41 18.57
N GLN A 90 -8.22 -13.52 18.87
CA GLN A 90 -8.71 -13.65 20.24
C GLN A 90 -8.19 -14.91 20.92
N ALA A 91 -8.19 -16.06 20.22
CA ALA A 91 -7.64 -17.30 20.75
C ALA A 91 -6.14 -17.17 21.04
N PHE A 92 -5.37 -16.60 20.11
CA PHE A 92 -3.94 -16.38 20.31
C PHE A 92 -3.64 -15.44 21.49
N VAL A 93 -4.32 -14.30 21.57
CA VAL A 93 -4.15 -13.35 22.69
C VAL A 93 -4.52 -14.00 24.01
N THR A 94 -5.59 -14.81 24.04
CA THR A 94 -6.02 -15.56 25.23
C THR A 94 -4.95 -16.54 25.70
N GLU A 95 -4.42 -17.36 24.79
CA GLU A 95 -3.36 -18.32 25.10
C GLU A 95 -2.10 -17.63 25.62
N GLN A 96 -1.68 -16.54 24.99
CA GLN A 96 -0.51 -15.76 25.44
C GLN A 96 -0.74 -15.10 26.80
N ALA A 97 -1.94 -14.58 27.06
CA ALA A 97 -2.28 -14.00 28.35
C ALA A 97 -2.25 -15.06 29.47
N VAL A 98 -2.83 -16.23 29.23
CA VAL A 98 -2.83 -17.33 30.21
C VAL A 98 -1.43 -17.87 30.43
N ALA A 99 -0.64 -18.05 29.37
CA ALA A 99 0.76 -18.47 29.48
C ALA A 99 1.60 -17.47 30.28
N ALA A 100 1.40 -16.16 30.07
CA ALA A 100 2.10 -15.13 30.83
C ALA A 100 1.71 -15.12 32.32
N ILE A 101 0.45 -15.39 32.64
CA ILE A 101 -0.02 -15.51 34.03
C ILE A 101 0.55 -16.78 34.68
N ASP A 102 0.52 -17.92 33.97
CA ASP A 102 1.03 -19.20 34.46
C ASP A 102 2.55 -19.11 34.74
N GLN A 103 3.30 -18.40 33.90
CA GLN A 103 4.73 -18.13 34.13
C GLN A 103 5.01 -17.31 35.41
N GLN A 104 4.08 -16.45 35.85
CA GLN A 104 4.28 -15.65 37.06
C GLN A 104 3.77 -16.33 38.32
N LEU A 105 2.69 -17.11 38.24
CA LEU A 105 2.04 -17.71 39.39
C LEU A 105 2.43 -19.16 39.65
N ASP A 106 2.99 -19.86 38.66
CA ASP A 106 3.26 -21.32 38.70
C ASP A 106 2.09 -22.10 39.30
N VAL A 107 0.99 -22.17 38.55
CA VAL A 107 -0.27 -22.80 39.03
C VAL A 107 -0.02 -24.25 39.43
N ALA A 108 0.88 -24.95 38.73
CA ALA A 108 1.26 -26.32 39.07
C ALA A 108 1.96 -26.40 40.43
N GLY A 109 2.88 -25.48 40.70
CA GLY A 109 3.54 -25.31 42.00
C GLY A 109 2.54 -25.03 43.11
N LEU A 110 1.67 -24.03 42.95
CA LEU A 110 0.67 -23.65 43.97
C LEU A 110 -0.30 -24.78 44.31
N VAL A 111 -0.81 -25.50 43.29
CA VAL A 111 -1.68 -26.66 43.53
C VAL A 111 -0.90 -27.79 44.21
N GLY A 112 0.37 -27.99 43.84
CA GLY A 112 1.26 -28.95 44.50
C GLY A 112 1.46 -28.65 45.98
N GLU A 113 1.77 -27.40 46.33
CA GLU A 113 1.94 -26.94 47.71
C GLU A 113 0.68 -27.20 48.56
N VAL A 114 -0.51 -26.93 47.99
CA VAL A 114 -1.79 -27.21 48.66
C VAL A 114 -2.00 -28.71 48.87
N VAL A 115 -1.75 -29.54 47.84
CA VAL A 115 -1.90 -31.00 47.91
C VAL A 115 -0.93 -31.61 48.91
N ASP A 116 0.31 -31.15 48.94
CA ASP A 116 1.33 -31.61 49.88
C ASP A 116 1.02 -31.17 51.32
N GLY A 117 0.55 -29.94 51.52
CA GLY A 117 0.06 -29.45 52.80
C GLY A 117 -1.10 -30.28 53.35
N LEU A 118 -2.11 -30.58 52.53
CA LEU A 118 -3.25 -31.42 52.91
C LEU A 118 -2.83 -32.88 53.19
N SER A 119 -1.88 -33.40 52.41
CA SER A 119 -1.34 -34.75 52.62
C SER A 119 -0.56 -34.87 53.93
N GLY A 120 0.16 -33.81 54.32
CA GLY A 120 0.89 -33.71 55.59
C GLY A 120 -0.02 -33.73 56.82
N LEU A 121 -1.26 -33.25 56.69
CA LEU A 121 -2.28 -33.29 57.76
C LEU A 121 -2.93 -34.69 57.93
N LEU A 122 -2.67 -35.62 57.00
CA LEU A 122 -3.29 -36.95 56.95
C LEU A 122 -2.25 -38.10 57.02
N PRO A 123 -1.30 -38.10 57.98
CA PRO A 123 -0.15 -39.02 57.99
C PRO A 123 -0.54 -40.50 58.06
N ASN A 124 -1.70 -40.81 58.66
CA ASN A 124 -2.17 -42.19 58.84
C ASN A 124 -3.15 -42.67 57.75
N ARG A 125 -3.32 -41.93 56.64
CA ARG A 125 -4.25 -42.29 55.55
C ARG A 125 -3.58 -42.28 54.17
N PRO A 126 -2.69 -43.26 53.87
CA PRO A 126 -1.90 -43.28 52.64
C PRO A 126 -2.76 -43.38 51.36
N ARG A 127 -3.92 -44.03 51.42
CA ARG A 127 -4.86 -44.11 50.29
C ARG A 127 -5.46 -42.75 49.92
N VAL A 128 -5.72 -41.89 50.91
CA VAL A 128 -6.27 -40.55 50.68
C VAL A 128 -5.20 -39.62 50.12
N ALA A 129 -3.97 -39.68 50.65
CA ALA A 129 -2.85 -38.92 50.10
C ALA A 129 -2.53 -39.31 48.65
N ALA A 130 -2.59 -40.61 48.31
CA ALA A 130 -2.44 -41.06 46.92
C ALA A 130 -3.56 -40.54 46.01
N ALA A 131 -4.81 -40.53 46.50
CA ALA A 131 -5.93 -39.96 45.76
C ALA A 131 -5.80 -38.44 45.54
N LEU A 132 -5.32 -37.70 46.54
CA LEU A 132 -5.07 -36.25 46.42
C LEU A 132 -3.99 -35.94 45.39
N ARG A 133 -2.88 -36.70 45.39
CA ARG A 133 -1.83 -36.55 44.35
C ARG A 133 -2.34 -36.91 42.96
N ALA A 134 -3.19 -37.93 42.84
CA ALA A 134 -3.81 -38.27 41.57
C ALA A 134 -4.76 -37.17 41.05
N LEU A 135 -5.32 -36.35 41.95
CA LEU A 135 -6.16 -35.20 41.60
C LEU A 135 -5.38 -33.94 41.24
N GLN A 136 -4.07 -33.89 41.49
CA GLN A 136 -3.24 -32.71 41.21
C GLN A 136 -3.29 -32.33 39.73
N THR A 137 -3.03 -33.27 38.81
CA THR A 137 -3.05 -32.99 37.36
C THR A 137 -4.43 -32.54 36.85
N PRO A 138 -5.55 -33.22 37.19
CA PRO A 138 -6.89 -32.72 36.87
C PRO A 138 -7.22 -31.36 37.49
N ALA A 139 -6.74 -31.07 38.70
CA ALA A 139 -6.98 -29.79 39.37
C ALA A 139 -6.23 -28.65 38.67
N VAL A 140 -4.96 -28.83 38.31
CA VAL A 140 -4.18 -27.87 37.52
C VAL A 140 -4.86 -27.61 36.18
N ALA A 141 -5.23 -28.67 35.46
CA ALA A 141 -5.96 -28.55 34.19
C ALA A 141 -7.31 -27.82 34.34
N GLY A 142 -8.02 -28.07 35.45
CA GLY A 142 -9.28 -27.39 35.77
C GLY A 142 -9.11 -25.89 35.99
N VAL A 143 -8.09 -25.49 36.75
CA VAL A 143 -7.74 -24.08 36.98
C VAL A 143 -7.32 -23.41 35.67
N GLN A 144 -6.41 -24.03 34.90
CA GLN A 144 -5.98 -23.52 33.60
C GLN A 144 -7.16 -23.38 32.62
N SER A 145 -8.09 -24.34 32.62
CA SER A 145 -9.32 -24.26 31.82
C SER A 145 -10.24 -23.11 32.24
N ALA A 146 -10.38 -22.87 33.55
CA ALA A 146 -11.14 -21.74 34.07
C ALA A 146 -10.49 -20.40 33.72
N MET A 147 -9.16 -20.30 33.83
CA MET A 147 -8.39 -19.12 33.42
C MET A 147 -8.56 -18.85 31.92
N ASN A 148 -8.43 -19.88 31.07
CA ASN A 148 -8.65 -19.77 29.63
C ASN A 148 -10.07 -19.27 29.29
N ARG A 149 -11.12 -19.79 29.95
CA ARG A 149 -12.49 -19.29 29.74
C ARG A 149 -12.65 -17.83 30.17
N ALA A 150 -12.16 -17.48 31.35
CA ALA A 150 -12.25 -16.11 31.86
C ALA A 150 -11.48 -15.12 30.95
N ALA A 151 -10.28 -15.51 30.50
CA ALA A 151 -9.50 -14.72 29.56
C ALA A 151 -10.20 -14.60 28.19
N ALA A 152 -10.76 -15.68 27.65
CA ALA A 152 -11.53 -15.65 26.41
C ALA A 152 -12.77 -14.74 26.50
N GLU A 153 -13.50 -14.75 27.63
CA GLU A 153 -14.64 -13.86 27.87
C GLU A 153 -14.21 -12.39 27.88
N VAL A 154 -13.09 -12.07 28.53
CA VAL A 154 -12.55 -10.70 28.55
C VAL A 154 -12.08 -10.28 27.15
N VAL A 155 -11.30 -11.12 26.46
CA VAL A 155 -10.77 -10.83 25.13
C VAL A 155 -11.89 -10.75 24.07
N GLY A 156 -12.96 -11.52 24.25
CA GLY A 156 -14.16 -11.46 23.40
C GLY A 156 -15.06 -10.25 23.65
N SER A 157 -14.77 -9.42 24.65
CA SER A 157 -15.64 -8.30 25.04
C SER A 157 -15.47 -7.04 24.17
N GLU A 158 -16.53 -6.24 24.05
CA GLU A 158 -16.44 -4.93 23.38
C GLU A 158 -15.52 -3.93 24.14
N ALA A 159 -15.36 -4.13 25.45
CA ALA A 159 -14.39 -3.37 26.23
C ALA A 159 -12.96 -3.65 25.76
N PHE A 160 -12.61 -4.92 25.51
CA PHE A 160 -11.32 -5.28 24.95
C PHE A 160 -11.11 -4.67 23.55
N ALA A 161 -12.12 -4.73 22.67
CA ALA A 161 -12.03 -4.10 21.35
C ALA A 161 -11.77 -2.58 21.44
N THR A 162 -12.36 -1.90 22.41
CA THR A 162 -12.14 -0.46 22.66
C THR A 162 -10.73 -0.19 23.16
N VAL A 163 -10.21 -1.02 24.07
CA VAL A 163 -8.85 -0.94 24.59
C VAL A 163 -7.84 -1.18 23.48
N TRP A 164 -8.08 -2.19 22.66
CA TRP A 164 -7.27 -2.52 21.50
C TRP A 164 -7.16 -1.35 20.52
N GLU A 165 -8.30 -0.79 20.11
CA GLU A 165 -8.33 0.37 19.19
C GLU A 165 -7.56 1.56 19.78
N THR A 166 -7.81 1.90 21.04
CA THR A 166 -7.15 3.01 21.73
C THR A 166 -5.65 2.79 21.82
N SER A 167 -5.23 1.57 22.15
CA SER A 167 -3.82 1.20 22.26
C SER A 167 -3.11 1.30 20.91
N LEU A 168 -3.74 0.83 19.83
CA LEU A 168 -3.23 0.99 18.46
C LEU A 168 -3.06 2.46 18.10
N ARG A 169 -4.09 3.27 18.34
CA ARG A 169 -4.11 4.70 18.01
C ARG A 169 -3.00 5.47 18.72
N VAL A 170 -2.90 5.31 20.04
CA VAL A 170 -1.91 6.03 20.85
C VAL A 170 -0.50 5.56 20.48
N SER A 171 -0.27 4.25 20.39
CA SER A 171 1.08 3.71 20.08
C SER A 171 1.53 4.12 18.67
N HIS A 172 0.64 4.07 17.68
CA HIS A 172 0.95 4.47 16.31
C HIS A 172 1.23 5.97 16.19
N ALA A 173 0.42 6.82 16.84
CA ALA A 173 0.64 8.27 16.86
C ALA A 173 2.00 8.62 17.48
N GLN A 174 2.37 7.97 18.58
CA GLN A 174 3.64 8.17 19.26
C GLN A 174 4.83 7.70 18.41
N LEU A 175 4.68 6.58 17.70
CA LEU A 175 5.69 6.12 16.74
C LEU A 175 5.90 7.13 15.60
N LEU A 176 4.82 7.65 15.01
CA LEU A 176 4.94 8.66 13.94
C LEU A 176 5.55 9.97 14.45
N ALA A 177 5.15 10.42 15.64
CA ALA A 177 5.74 11.60 16.28
C ALA A 177 7.25 11.41 16.52
N ALA A 178 7.66 10.23 16.97
CA ALA A 178 9.06 9.86 17.13
C ALA A 178 9.85 9.89 15.81
N LEU A 179 9.27 9.36 14.73
CA LEU A 179 9.89 9.36 13.39
C LEU A 179 9.97 10.76 12.78
N GLN A 180 9.03 11.65 13.12
CA GLN A 180 9.04 13.05 12.69
C GLN A 180 10.07 13.90 13.46
N GLY A 181 10.54 13.39 14.61
CA GLY A 181 11.41 14.13 15.52
C GLY A 181 10.64 15.17 16.34
N ASP A 182 9.36 14.91 16.63
CA ASP A 182 8.53 15.79 17.45
C ASP A 182 9.06 15.82 18.89
N PRO A 183 9.39 17.00 19.45
CA PRO A 183 9.85 17.13 20.84
C PRO A 183 8.79 16.72 21.88
N GLN A 184 7.51 16.64 21.51
CA GLN A 184 6.42 16.15 22.36
C GLN A 184 6.21 14.62 22.26
N ALA A 185 6.91 13.94 21.36
CA ALA A 185 6.88 12.48 21.31
C ALA A 185 7.46 11.91 22.62
N ALA A 186 6.92 10.78 23.08
CA ALA A 186 7.40 10.06 24.26
C ALA A 186 8.80 9.44 24.03
N LEU A 187 9.79 10.28 23.73
CA LEU A 187 11.16 9.91 23.44
C LEU A 187 11.99 10.08 24.71
N ALA A 188 12.66 9.01 25.14
CA ALA A 188 13.76 9.10 26.10
C ALA A 188 15.05 9.17 25.29
N ILE A 189 15.84 10.21 25.55
CA ILE A 189 17.21 10.28 25.08
C ILE A 189 18.06 9.68 26.20
N ASP A 190 18.60 8.48 25.98
CA ASP A 190 19.61 7.85 26.84
C ASP A 190 20.93 7.76 26.06
N ASP A 191 22.04 7.52 26.78
CA ASP A 191 23.39 7.37 26.23
C ASP A 191 23.49 6.23 25.19
N ARG A 192 22.50 5.31 25.18
CA ARG A 192 22.41 4.15 24.29
C ARG A 192 21.55 4.38 23.04
N GLY A 193 20.81 5.48 22.96
CA GLY A 193 19.90 5.75 21.84
C GLY A 193 18.66 6.54 22.24
N ILE A 194 17.84 6.88 21.24
CA ILE A 194 16.49 7.41 21.50
C ILE A 194 15.54 6.22 21.59
N GLY A 195 14.99 6.00 22.78
CA GLY A 195 14.01 4.95 23.07
C GLY A 195 12.61 5.52 23.24
N LEU A 196 11.60 4.68 23.04
CA LEU A 196 10.21 5.03 23.32
C LEU A 196 9.94 4.81 24.82
N GLN A 197 9.53 5.87 25.51
CA GLN A 197 9.09 5.79 26.90
C GLN A 197 7.68 5.23 26.93
N LEU A 198 7.51 4.09 27.60
CA LEU A 198 6.21 3.45 27.75
C LEU A 198 5.32 4.19 28.75
N GLY A 199 5.91 4.90 29.72
CA GLY A 199 5.17 5.61 30.79
C GLY A 199 4.10 6.57 30.25
N PRO A 200 4.45 7.56 29.42
CA PRO A 200 3.50 8.49 28.84
C PRO A 200 2.41 7.81 27.99
N ILE A 201 2.77 6.75 27.26
CA ILE A 201 1.85 5.98 26.41
C ILE A 201 0.81 5.26 27.27
N VAL A 202 1.27 4.53 28.30
CA VAL A 202 0.42 3.79 29.23
C VAL A 202 -0.46 4.76 30.03
N ALA A 203 0.06 5.93 30.41
CA ALA A 203 -0.72 6.96 31.07
C ALA A 203 -1.84 7.51 30.17
N GLN A 204 -1.53 7.79 28.89
CA GLN A 204 -2.53 8.27 27.93
C GLN A 204 -3.60 7.21 27.67
N ILE A 205 -3.22 5.94 27.48
CA ILE A 205 -4.16 4.82 27.33
C ILE A 205 -5.05 4.71 28.58
N ARG A 206 -4.45 4.76 29.79
CA ARG A 206 -5.19 4.72 31.05
C ARG A 206 -6.26 5.82 31.12
N THR A 207 -5.89 7.07 30.81
CA THR A 207 -6.83 8.20 30.83
C THR A 207 -7.98 7.99 29.85
N THR A 208 -7.69 7.65 28.59
CA THR A 208 -8.74 7.41 27.58
C THR A 208 -9.66 6.25 27.95
N LEU A 209 -9.15 5.21 28.61
CA LEU A 209 -9.96 4.09 29.08
C LEU A 209 -10.89 4.48 30.24
N ILE A 210 -10.41 5.28 31.19
CA ILE A 210 -11.23 5.79 32.29
C ILE A 210 -12.35 6.69 31.74
N GLU A 211 -12.03 7.58 30.80
CA GLU A 211 -13.01 8.44 30.12
C GLU A 211 -14.09 7.66 29.36
N ARG A 212 -13.74 6.49 28.81
CA ARG A 212 -14.66 5.58 28.13
C ARG A 212 -15.41 4.63 29.07
N GLY A 213 -15.29 4.80 30.40
CA GLY A 213 -16.04 4.05 31.41
C GLY A 213 -15.38 2.78 31.92
N PHE A 214 -14.12 2.51 31.58
CA PHE A 214 -13.38 1.33 32.04
C PHE A 214 -12.62 1.63 33.35
N SER A 215 -13.29 1.43 34.49
CA SER A 215 -12.75 1.77 35.82
C SER A 215 -11.54 0.91 36.24
N LEU A 216 -11.41 -0.31 35.73
CA LEU A 216 -10.28 -1.21 35.99
C LEU A 216 -8.93 -0.63 35.52
N ALA A 217 -8.94 0.31 34.56
CA ALA A 217 -7.72 0.99 34.13
C ALA A 217 -6.99 1.72 35.29
N SER A 218 -7.70 2.09 36.34
CA SER A 218 -7.10 2.70 37.55
C SER A 218 -6.11 1.79 38.28
N ALA A 219 -6.23 0.46 38.12
CA ALA A 219 -5.34 -0.53 38.74
C ALA A 219 -4.06 -0.79 37.93
N ILE A 220 -3.95 -0.27 36.71
CA ILE A 220 -2.73 -0.41 35.90
C ILE A 220 -1.61 0.36 36.60
N PRO A 221 -0.45 -0.26 36.92
CA PRO A 221 0.68 0.46 37.51
C PRO A 221 1.32 1.44 36.53
N SER A 222 2.00 2.48 37.01
CA SER A 222 2.88 3.29 36.15
C SER A 222 4.08 2.44 35.71
N ILE A 223 4.35 2.40 34.41
CA ILE A 223 5.45 1.63 33.83
C ILE A 223 6.52 2.59 33.33
N ASP A 224 7.62 2.70 34.07
CA ASP A 224 8.76 3.54 33.70
C ASP A 224 9.81 2.72 32.95
N ARG A 225 9.41 2.16 31.80
CA ARG A 225 10.31 1.42 30.93
C ARG A 225 10.53 2.14 29.60
N THR A 226 11.77 2.12 29.15
CA THR A 226 12.19 2.63 27.85
C THR A 226 12.51 1.45 26.95
N ILE A 227 11.78 1.32 25.84
CA ILE A 227 12.12 0.37 24.78
C ILE A 227 13.03 1.07 23.79
N VAL A 228 14.27 0.60 23.67
CA VAL A 228 15.19 1.07 22.62
C VAL A 228 14.75 0.42 21.31
N LEU A 229 14.06 1.20 20.46
CA LEU A 229 13.56 0.74 19.16
C LEU A 229 14.64 0.77 18.09
N VAL A 230 15.48 1.82 18.09
CA VAL A 230 16.52 2.04 17.08
C VAL A 230 17.76 2.64 17.76
N PRO A 231 18.96 2.07 17.55
CA PRO A 231 20.21 2.69 17.99
C PRO A 231 20.35 4.10 17.43
N SER A 232 20.92 5.04 18.19
CA SER A 232 21.06 6.43 17.76
C SER A 232 21.80 6.62 16.43
N SER A 233 22.70 5.71 16.09
CA SER A 233 23.44 5.70 14.82
C SER A 233 22.56 5.47 13.59
N GLU A 234 21.45 4.75 13.73
CA GLU A 234 20.52 4.44 12.62
C GLU A 234 19.29 5.36 12.61
N LEU A 235 19.00 6.07 13.70
CA LEU A 235 17.86 6.99 13.79
C LEU A 235 17.88 8.07 12.72
N VAL A 236 19.04 8.69 12.47
CA VAL A 236 19.18 9.71 11.41
C VAL A 236 18.84 9.11 10.05
N ARG A 237 19.25 7.86 9.80
CA ARG A 237 19.00 7.15 8.55
C ARG A 237 17.52 6.77 8.41
N VAL A 238 16.89 6.31 9.49
CA VAL A 238 15.46 5.97 9.54
C VAL A 238 14.59 7.22 9.37
N GLN A 239 14.91 8.33 10.05
CA GLN A 239 14.20 9.60 9.90
C GLN A 239 14.38 10.19 8.50
N ALA A 240 15.60 10.12 7.94
CA ALA A 240 15.83 10.51 6.55
C ALA A 240 15.02 9.63 5.58
N GLY A 241 15.00 8.31 5.80
CA GLY A 241 14.17 7.37 5.04
C GLY A 241 12.67 7.68 5.15
N TYR A 242 12.17 7.98 6.35
CA TYR A 242 10.78 8.40 6.58
C TYR A 242 10.45 9.69 5.81
N ARG A 243 11.29 10.72 5.91
CA ARG A 243 11.10 11.98 5.18
C ARG A 243 11.11 11.76 3.67
N LEU A 244 12.03 10.93 3.17
CA LEU A 244 12.06 10.56 1.75
C LEU A 244 10.81 9.77 1.36
N ALA A 245 10.33 8.85 2.19
CA ALA A 245 9.12 8.06 1.92
C ALA A 245 7.86 8.93 1.90
N VAL A 246 7.72 9.86 2.84
CA VAL A 246 6.58 10.81 2.87
C VAL A 246 6.64 11.77 1.68
N ALA A 247 7.82 12.30 1.35
CA ALA A 247 8.01 13.16 0.19
C ALA A 247 7.75 12.39 -1.11
N ALA A 248 8.26 11.17 -1.21
CA ALA A 248 8.02 10.26 -2.33
C ALA A 248 6.51 10.01 -2.50
N GLY A 249 5.79 9.66 -1.44
CA GLY A 249 4.33 9.46 -1.49
C GLY A 249 3.56 10.70 -1.93
N ALA A 250 4.04 11.90 -1.61
CA ALA A 250 3.42 13.15 -2.06
C ALA A 250 3.74 13.49 -3.53
N TRP A 251 4.97 13.25 -3.99
CA TRP A 251 5.46 13.76 -5.27
C TRP A 251 5.54 12.73 -6.40
N LEU A 252 5.77 11.44 -6.11
CA LEU A 252 5.87 10.40 -7.14
C LEU A 252 4.64 10.33 -8.06
N PRO A 253 3.39 10.43 -7.56
CA PRO A 253 2.22 10.42 -8.44
C PRO A 253 2.26 11.57 -9.46
N TRP A 254 2.64 12.77 -9.03
CA TRP A 254 2.77 13.94 -9.90
C TRP A 254 3.92 13.82 -10.89
N LEU A 255 5.07 13.29 -10.44
CA LEU A 255 6.20 13.01 -11.32
C LEU A 255 5.83 11.98 -12.39
N ALA A 256 5.22 10.85 -12.01
CA ALA A 256 4.76 9.83 -12.95
C ALA A 256 3.82 10.45 -13.99
N LEU A 257 2.83 11.24 -13.55
CA LEU A 257 1.93 11.95 -14.45
C LEU A 257 2.67 12.94 -15.38
N ALA A 258 3.64 13.69 -14.87
CA ALA A 258 4.43 14.64 -15.66
C ALA A 258 5.28 13.92 -16.72
N PHE A 259 5.90 12.78 -16.38
CA PHE A 259 6.67 11.95 -17.33
C PHE A 259 5.76 11.37 -18.41
N LEU A 260 4.60 10.82 -18.03
CA LEU A 260 3.62 10.28 -18.97
C LEU A 260 3.04 11.36 -19.89
N ALA A 261 2.62 12.50 -19.33
CA ALA A 261 2.08 13.63 -20.09
C ALA A 261 3.14 14.24 -21.01
N GLY A 262 4.36 14.46 -20.51
CA GLY A 262 5.49 14.95 -21.28
C GLY A 262 5.82 14.02 -22.46
N GLY A 263 5.86 12.71 -22.22
CA GLY A 263 6.07 11.70 -23.25
C GLY A 263 4.98 11.73 -24.34
N VAL A 264 3.71 11.87 -23.96
CA VAL A 264 2.58 11.98 -24.91
C VAL A 264 2.62 13.30 -25.69
N LEU A 265 2.94 14.42 -25.05
CA LEU A 265 3.01 15.74 -25.69
C LEU A 265 4.16 15.84 -26.69
N LEU A 266 5.30 15.21 -26.39
CA LEU A 266 6.46 15.16 -27.28
C LEU A 266 6.27 14.20 -28.45
N ALA A 267 5.37 13.23 -28.31
CA ALA A 267 5.10 12.23 -29.34
C ALA A 267 4.41 12.82 -30.57
N ARG A 268 4.98 12.54 -31.74
CA ARG A 268 4.44 12.97 -33.04
C ARG A 268 3.09 12.31 -33.38
N ARG A 269 2.78 11.16 -32.76
CA ARG A 269 1.49 10.45 -32.87
C ARG A 269 0.90 10.25 -31.47
N ARG A 270 0.25 11.28 -30.93
CA ARG A 270 -0.31 11.30 -29.56
C ARG A 270 -1.19 10.09 -29.23
N THR A 271 -2.01 9.63 -30.18
CA THR A 271 -2.88 8.44 -29.97
C THR A 271 -2.11 7.13 -29.89
N ALA A 272 -1.00 6.98 -30.60
CA ALA A 272 -0.14 5.79 -30.48
C ALA A 272 0.66 5.81 -29.17
N ALA A 273 1.10 7.00 -28.73
CA ALA A 273 1.78 7.16 -27.45
C ALA A 273 0.86 6.84 -26.27
N LEU A 274 -0.42 7.26 -26.31
CA LEU A 274 -1.40 6.93 -25.26
C LEU A 274 -1.66 5.41 -25.13
N VAL A 275 -1.68 4.67 -26.24
CA VAL A 275 -1.74 3.20 -26.19
C VAL A 275 -0.49 2.63 -25.49
N GLY A 276 0.70 3.14 -25.84
CA GLY A 276 1.96 2.74 -25.20
C GLY A 276 1.99 3.04 -23.70
N VAL A 277 1.47 4.20 -23.27
CA VAL A 277 1.31 4.55 -21.84
C VAL A 277 0.39 3.55 -21.14
N GLY A 278 -0.82 3.33 -21.66
CA GLY A 278 -1.78 2.42 -21.03
C GLY A 278 -1.25 0.99 -20.92
N VAL A 279 -0.62 0.48 -21.97
CA VAL A 279 0.00 -0.87 -21.96
C VAL A 279 1.19 -0.93 -21.00
N GLY A 280 2.06 0.08 -21.01
CA GLY A 280 3.22 0.14 -20.11
C GLY A 280 2.81 0.17 -18.64
N VAL A 281 1.82 1.00 -18.30
CA VAL A 281 1.23 1.06 -16.95
C VAL A 281 0.59 -0.27 -16.57
N ALA A 282 -0.20 -0.87 -17.47
CA ALA A 282 -0.84 -2.14 -17.20
C ALA A 282 0.18 -3.26 -16.95
N LEU A 283 1.20 -3.39 -17.80
CA LEU A 283 2.25 -4.40 -17.64
C LEU A 283 3.09 -4.17 -16.38
N GLY A 284 3.49 -2.93 -16.11
CA GLY A 284 4.27 -2.59 -14.90
C GLY A 284 3.49 -2.88 -13.62
N THR A 285 2.20 -2.58 -13.60
CA THR A 285 1.34 -2.84 -12.44
C THR A 285 1.00 -4.33 -12.29
N ALA A 286 0.79 -5.05 -13.40
CA ALA A 286 0.62 -6.51 -13.36
C ALA A 286 1.87 -7.21 -12.83
N LEU A 287 3.07 -6.76 -13.23
CA LEU A 287 4.32 -7.28 -12.69
C LEU A 287 4.46 -6.99 -11.19
N ALA A 288 4.05 -5.81 -10.73
CA ALA A 288 4.04 -5.46 -9.31
C ALA A 288 3.09 -6.35 -8.48
N LEU A 289 1.91 -6.70 -9.01
CA LEU A 289 0.99 -7.67 -8.40
C LEU A 289 1.63 -9.06 -8.27
N VAL A 290 2.32 -9.53 -9.32
CA VAL A 290 3.05 -10.81 -9.26
C VAL A 290 4.16 -10.75 -8.22
N ALA A 291 4.94 -9.67 -8.19
CA ALA A 291 5.99 -9.49 -7.21
C ALA A 291 5.45 -9.48 -5.77
N LEU A 292 4.28 -8.87 -5.55
CA LEU A 292 3.60 -8.86 -4.25
C LEU A 292 3.20 -10.28 -3.83
N ALA A 293 2.59 -11.06 -4.72
CA ALA A 293 2.21 -12.44 -4.44
C ALA A 293 3.42 -13.34 -4.15
N VAL A 294 4.52 -13.15 -4.88
CA VAL A 294 5.79 -13.87 -4.62
C VAL A 294 6.38 -13.46 -3.27
N ALA A 295 6.38 -12.18 -2.94
CA ALA A 295 6.90 -11.69 -1.66
C ALA A 295 6.10 -12.28 -0.48
N GLU A 296 4.77 -12.31 -0.57
CA GLU A 296 3.90 -12.92 0.43
C GLU A 296 4.22 -14.41 0.64
N ALA A 297 4.35 -15.16 -0.45
CA ALA A 297 4.71 -16.58 -0.40
C ALA A 297 6.09 -16.83 0.24
N LEU A 298 7.09 -16.00 -0.09
CA LEU A 298 8.44 -16.11 0.47
C LEU A 298 8.49 -15.77 1.96
N VAL A 299 7.72 -14.77 2.40
CA VAL A 299 7.68 -14.39 3.82
C VAL A 299 6.99 -15.45 4.65
N LEU A 300 5.84 -15.95 4.19
CA LEU A 300 5.13 -17.04 4.88
C LEU A 300 5.95 -18.33 4.97
N ALA A 301 6.81 -18.60 3.97
CA ALA A 301 7.75 -19.72 4.01
C ALA A 301 8.94 -19.52 4.96
N GLY A 302 9.29 -18.27 5.27
CA GLY A 302 10.48 -17.92 6.05
C GLY A 302 10.24 -17.75 7.56
N VAL A 303 8.99 -17.61 8.01
CA VAL A 303 8.68 -17.40 9.43
C VAL A 303 8.42 -18.75 10.12
N PRO A 304 9.22 -19.13 11.12
CA PRO A 304 8.99 -20.38 11.84
C PRO A 304 7.68 -20.31 12.64
N ALA A 305 6.85 -21.35 12.51
CA ALA A 305 5.55 -21.47 13.18
C ALA A 305 5.61 -21.44 14.72
N SER A 306 6.83 -21.49 15.29
CA SER A 306 7.07 -21.41 16.74
C SER A 306 6.89 -20.01 17.32
N VAL A 307 6.87 -18.94 16.50
CA VAL A 307 6.76 -17.55 16.99
C VAL A 307 5.32 -17.03 16.91
N VAL A 308 4.63 -17.31 15.81
CA VAL A 308 3.21 -16.94 15.60
C VAL A 308 2.52 -18.07 14.83
N PRO A 309 1.29 -18.48 15.21
CA PRO A 309 0.54 -19.47 14.45
C PRO A 309 0.34 -19.04 13.00
N GLY A 310 0.52 -19.97 12.06
CA GLY A 310 0.39 -19.72 10.61
C GLY A 310 -0.87 -18.94 10.21
N PRO A 311 -2.07 -19.28 10.71
CA PRO A 311 -3.30 -18.58 10.36
C PRO A 311 -3.33 -17.09 10.80
N VAL A 312 -2.78 -16.78 11.99
CA VAL A 312 -2.71 -15.40 12.48
C VAL A 312 -1.72 -14.58 11.65
N MET A 313 -0.59 -15.20 11.27
CA MET A 313 0.37 -14.58 10.34
C MET A 313 -0.26 -14.32 8.97
N GLU A 314 -0.97 -15.30 8.41
CA GLU A 314 -1.67 -15.17 7.14
C GLU A 314 -2.68 -14.03 7.18
N LEU A 315 -3.49 -13.92 8.25
CA LEU A 315 -4.46 -12.85 8.43
C LEU A 315 -3.79 -11.46 8.48
N LEU A 316 -2.71 -11.33 9.25
CA LEU A 316 -1.97 -10.06 9.38
C LEU A 316 -1.34 -9.63 8.06
N PHE A 317 -0.72 -10.56 7.34
CA PHE A 317 -0.13 -10.29 6.03
C PHE A 317 -1.19 -9.98 4.97
N ALA A 318 -2.26 -10.78 4.91
CA ALA A 318 -3.37 -10.55 3.99
C ALA A 318 -4.00 -9.17 4.18
N THR A 319 -4.15 -8.72 5.43
CA THR A 319 -4.67 -7.39 5.74
C THR A 319 -3.82 -6.28 5.08
N VAL A 320 -2.50 -6.44 5.07
CA VAL A 320 -1.56 -5.50 4.43
C VAL A 320 -1.55 -5.64 2.92
N THR A 321 -1.38 -6.88 2.42
CA THR A 321 -1.21 -7.14 1.00
C THR A 321 -2.48 -6.90 0.21
N GLN A 322 -3.66 -7.14 0.79
CA GLN A 322 -4.96 -6.90 0.14
C GLN A 322 -5.21 -5.41 -0.13
N GLY A 323 -4.82 -4.53 0.81
CA GLY A 323 -4.93 -3.08 0.60
C GLY A 323 -4.07 -2.62 -0.57
N LEU A 324 -2.83 -3.09 -0.63
CA LEU A 324 -1.89 -2.77 -1.70
C LEU A 324 -2.31 -3.39 -3.05
N ALA A 325 -2.77 -4.64 -3.04
CA ALA A 325 -3.29 -5.33 -4.21
C ALA A 325 -4.51 -4.61 -4.80
N THR A 326 -5.38 -4.06 -3.95
CA THR A 326 -6.54 -3.26 -4.37
C THR A 326 -6.09 -1.99 -5.10
N ALA A 327 -5.12 -1.25 -4.53
CA ALA A 327 -4.55 -0.06 -5.16
C ALA A 327 -3.93 -0.38 -6.54
N PHE A 328 -3.16 -1.47 -6.63
CA PHE A 328 -2.61 -1.93 -7.90
C PHE A 328 -3.69 -2.37 -8.90
N THR A 329 -4.75 -3.03 -8.44
CA THR A 329 -5.85 -3.45 -9.32
C THR A 329 -6.57 -2.24 -9.93
N ILE A 330 -6.81 -1.18 -9.15
CA ILE A 330 -7.39 0.07 -9.66
C ILE A 330 -6.51 0.68 -10.76
N VAL A 331 -5.20 0.76 -10.51
CA VAL A 331 -4.23 1.32 -11.47
C VAL A 331 -4.13 0.46 -12.74
N LEU A 332 -4.15 -0.87 -12.58
CA LEU A 332 -4.16 -1.83 -13.69
C LEU A 332 -5.39 -1.62 -14.58
N VAL A 333 -6.59 -1.56 -13.98
CA VAL A 333 -7.85 -1.32 -14.70
C VAL A 333 -7.80 0.02 -15.43
N LEU A 334 -7.33 1.08 -14.77
CA LEU A 334 -7.19 2.40 -15.40
C LEU A 334 -6.24 2.36 -16.60
N GLY A 335 -5.08 1.71 -16.47
CA GLY A 335 -4.11 1.53 -17.55
C GLY A 335 -4.70 0.80 -18.75
N VAL A 336 -5.44 -0.30 -18.50
CA VAL A 336 -6.14 -1.07 -19.54
C VAL A 336 -7.22 -0.23 -20.24
N VAL A 337 -8.05 0.49 -19.48
CA VAL A 337 -9.10 1.36 -20.04
C VAL A 337 -8.50 2.45 -20.92
N VAL A 338 -7.43 3.10 -20.48
CA VAL A 338 -6.72 4.12 -21.26
C VAL A 338 -6.14 3.53 -22.55
N ALA A 339 -5.55 2.34 -22.47
CA ALA A 339 -5.01 1.64 -23.65
C ALA A 339 -6.12 1.34 -24.68
N LEU A 340 -7.25 0.81 -24.22
CA LEU A 340 -8.40 0.45 -25.06
C LEU A 340 -9.04 1.69 -25.71
N ALA A 341 -9.30 2.75 -24.92
CA ALA A 341 -9.87 3.99 -25.42
C ALA A 341 -8.96 4.64 -26.48
N ALA A 342 -7.65 4.73 -26.21
CA ALA A 342 -6.68 5.27 -27.15
C ALA A 342 -6.58 4.40 -28.43
N TRP A 343 -6.67 3.08 -28.29
CA TRP A 343 -6.65 2.14 -29.40
C TRP A 343 -7.87 2.31 -30.31
N LEU A 344 -9.07 2.44 -29.75
CA LEU A 344 -10.32 2.69 -30.49
C LEU A 344 -10.26 4.03 -31.25
N VAL A 345 -9.77 5.10 -30.61
CA VAL A 345 -9.60 6.41 -31.25
C VAL A 345 -8.57 6.34 -32.40
N ARG A 346 -7.50 5.56 -32.23
CA ARG A 346 -6.50 5.34 -33.28
C ARG A 346 -7.08 4.59 -34.48
N GLN A 347 -7.93 3.58 -34.25
CA GLN A 347 -8.55 2.79 -35.33
C GLN A 347 -9.48 3.65 -36.19
N ARG A 348 -10.28 4.53 -35.56
CA ARG A 348 -11.18 5.47 -36.26
C ARG A 348 -10.48 6.52 -37.12
N ARG A 349 -9.19 6.80 -36.88
CA ARG A 349 -8.39 7.80 -37.62
C ARG A 349 -7.58 7.21 -38.78
N ARG A 350 -7.68 5.90 -39.06
CA ARG A 350 -7.12 5.35 -40.31
C ARG A 350 -8.02 5.81 -41.46
N PRO A 351 -7.55 6.65 -42.40
CA PRO A 351 -8.36 7.05 -43.55
C PRO A 351 -8.71 5.78 -44.33
N GLY A 352 -10.00 5.53 -44.53
CA GLY A 352 -10.47 4.51 -45.46
C GLY A 352 -9.78 4.72 -46.80
N GLY A 353 -9.21 3.66 -47.34
CA GLY A 353 -8.58 3.65 -48.65
C GLY A 353 -9.54 4.25 -49.67
N ARG A 354 -9.02 5.19 -50.48
CA ARG A 354 -9.66 5.79 -51.63
C ARG A 354 -10.51 4.74 -52.35
N ALA A 355 -11.83 4.91 -52.35
CA ALA A 355 -12.69 4.23 -53.30
C ALA A 355 -12.15 4.55 -54.70
N ALA A 356 -11.71 3.50 -55.41
CA ALA A 356 -11.28 3.61 -56.78
C ALA A 356 -12.42 4.24 -57.60
N VAL A 357 -12.14 5.36 -58.24
CA VAL A 357 -13.02 5.92 -59.26
C VAL A 357 -13.01 4.93 -60.42
N PRO A 358 -14.14 4.31 -60.81
CA PRO A 358 -14.18 3.53 -62.03
C PRO A 358 -13.99 4.50 -63.20
N ALA A 359 -12.91 4.31 -63.95
CA ALA A 359 -12.71 4.99 -65.22
C ALA A 359 -13.85 4.57 -66.15
N SER A 360 -14.75 5.52 -66.45
CA SER A 360 -15.68 5.41 -67.57
C SER A 360 -14.85 5.37 -68.85
N ALA A 361 -14.67 4.18 -69.42
CA ALA A 361 -14.25 4.02 -70.80
C ALA A 361 -15.43 4.45 -71.68
N GLY A 362 -15.34 5.67 -72.22
CA GLY A 362 -16.05 6.04 -73.42
C GLY A 362 -15.07 5.93 -74.58
N GLU A 363 -15.31 4.97 -75.45
CA GLU A 363 -15.14 5.04 -76.91
C GLU A 363 -16.06 3.99 -77.54
#